data_AF-A0A5K0WFL8-F1
#
_entry.id   AF-A0A5K0WFL8-F1
#
_cell.length_a   1.000
_cell.length_b   1.000
_cell.length_c   1.000
_cell.angle_alpha   90.00
_cell.angle_beta   90.00
_cell.angle_gamma   90.00
#
_symmetry.space_group_name_H-M   'P 1'
#
loop_
_entity.id
_entity.type
_entity.pdbx_description
1 polymer ?
#
loop_
_entity_poly.entity_id
_entity_poly.type
_entity_poly.pdbx_seq_one_letter_code
_entity_poly.pdbx_strand_id
1 'polypeptide(L)' 'EIARMLADDYSKRVMIVDTSNEIGGDGDIPHAGIGGARRMQVPNADMQHK' A
#
# COMPACT_ATOMS: atom_id res chain seq x y z
N GLU A 1 5.36 -0.36 -8.39
CA GLU A 1 6.46 -1.21 -8.92
C GLU A 1 7.56 -1.51 -7.89
N ILE A 2 8.26 -0.52 -7.33
CA ILE A 2 9.35 -0.75 -6.35
C ILE A 2 8.90 -1.61 -5.15
N ALA A 3 7.72 -1.34 -4.60
CA ALA A 3 7.20 -2.12 -3.46
C ALA A 3 7.05 -3.61 -3.78
N ARG A 4 6.55 -3.94 -4.99
CA ARG A 4 6.43 -5.33 -5.47
C ARG A 4 7.80 -5.98 -5.58
N MET A 5 8.75 -5.32 -6.24
CA MET A 5 10.12 -5.84 -6.40
C MET A 5 10.77 -6.12 -5.02
N LEU A 6 10.66 -5.18 -4.07
CA LEU A 6 11.21 -5.36 -2.73
C LEU A 6 10.52 -6.50 -1.95
N ALA A 7 9.21 -6.62 -2.07
CA ALA A 7 8.44 -7.64 -1.36
C ALA A 7 8.65 -9.04 -1.96
N ASP A 8 8.54 -9.17 -3.27
CA ASP A 8 8.49 -10.47 -3.95
C ASP A 8 9.89 -10.96 -4.30
N ASP A 9 10.69 -10.14 -4.98
CA ASP A 9 12.01 -10.56 -5.50
C ASP A 9 13.08 -10.56 -4.41
N TYR A 10 13.04 -9.55 -3.53
CA TYR A 10 14.02 -9.40 -2.44
C TYR A 10 13.52 -9.92 -1.09
N SER A 11 12.30 -10.46 -1.02
CA SER A 11 11.68 -11.02 0.19
C SER A 11 11.76 -10.07 1.40
N LYS A 12 11.68 -8.76 1.17
CA LYS A 12 11.70 -7.76 2.24
C LYS A 12 10.30 -7.59 2.81
N ARG A 13 10.23 -7.29 4.11
CA ARG A 13 8.98 -6.86 4.74
C ARG A 13 8.70 -5.42 4.30
N VAL A 14 7.73 -5.27 3.40
CA VAL A 14 7.31 -3.97 2.87
C VAL A 14 5.91 -3.66 3.37
N MET A 15 5.72 -2.44 3.87
CA MET A 15 4.43 -1.88 4.23
C MET A 15 4.24 -0.58 3.45
N ILE A 16 3.08 -0.44 2.82
CA ILE A 16 2.65 0.75 2.11
C ILE A 16 1.57 1.41 2.96
N VAL A 17 1.78 2.68 3.31
CA VAL A 17 0.77 3.51 3.97
C VAL A 17 0.08 4.31 2.89
N ASP A 18 -1.22 4.04 2.69
CA ASP A 18 -2.06 4.64 1.67
C ASP A 18 -2.97 5.68 2.31
N THR A 19 -2.63 6.95 2.09
CA THR A 19 -3.31 8.11 2.68
C THR A 19 -4.49 8.59 1.85
N SER A 20 -4.36 8.53 0.53
CA SER A 20 -5.33 9.07 -0.44
C SER A 20 -6.18 8.00 -1.11
N ASN A 21 -5.96 6.72 -0.77
CA ASN A 21 -6.63 5.56 -1.34
C ASN A 21 -6.36 5.34 -2.85
N GLU A 22 -5.22 5.81 -3.35
CA GLU A 22 -4.86 5.73 -4.77
C GLU A 22 -4.18 4.40 -5.14
N ILE A 23 -3.59 3.70 -4.17
CA ILE A 23 -2.77 2.51 -4.44
C ILE A 23 -3.64 1.26 -4.48
N GLY A 24 -4.59 1.15 -3.55
CA GLY A 24 -5.40 -0.06 -3.40
C GLY A 24 -6.86 0.06 -3.82
N GLY A 25 -7.38 1.29 -3.90
CA GLY A 25 -8.82 1.55 -4.06
C GLY A 25 -9.67 0.93 -2.94
N ASP A 26 -10.98 0.98 -3.10
CA ASP A 26 -11.96 0.56 -2.09
C ASP A 26 -12.13 -0.96 -1.96
N GLY A 27 -11.39 -1.76 -2.72
CA GLY A 27 -11.51 -3.21 -2.73
C GLY A 27 -10.66 -3.89 -1.65
N ASP A 28 -11.20 -4.99 -1.11
CA ASP A 28 -10.48 -5.91 -0.21
C ASP A 28 -9.45 -6.80 -0.96
N ILE A 29 -9.44 -6.73 -2.30
CA ILE A 29 -8.51 -7.46 -3.16
C ILE A 29 -7.17 -6.71 -3.19
N PRO A 30 -6.03 -7.38 -2.92
CA PRO A 30 -4.72 -6.76 -3.04
C PRO A 30 -4.45 -6.24 -4.45
N HIS A 31 -4.04 -4.98 -4.57
CA HIS A 31 -3.71 -4.38 -5.86
C HIS A 31 -2.46 -5.03 -6.47
N ALA A 32 -2.55 -5.54 -7.69
CA ALA A 32 -1.47 -6.30 -8.32
C ALA A 32 -0.14 -5.51 -8.41
N GLY A 33 -0.19 -4.17 -8.44
CA GLY A 33 0.98 -3.30 -8.50
C GLY A 33 1.87 -3.27 -7.23
N ILE A 34 1.41 -3.84 -6.11
CA ILE A 34 2.17 -3.87 -4.85
C ILE A 34 2.71 -5.27 -4.47
N GLY A 35 2.33 -6.32 -5.20
CA GLY A 35 2.79 -7.68 -4.93
C GLY A 35 2.41 -8.17 -3.53
N GLY A 36 3.34 -8.86 -2.87
CA GLY A 36 3.22 -9.32 -1.49
C GLY A 36 3.37 -8.23 -0.41
N ALA A 37 3.54 -6.96 -0.79
CA ALA A 37 3.57 -5.87 0.18
C ALA A 37 2.22 -5.71 0.89
N ARG A 38 2.26 -5.33 2.18
CA ARG A 38 1.04 -5.06 2.96
C ARG A 38 0.59 -3.62 2.76
N ARG A 39 -0.71 -3.41 2.51
CA ARG A 39 -1.34 -2.08 2.48
C ARG A 39 -1.95 -1.76 3.83
N MET A 40 -1.74 -0.53 4.29
CA MET A 40 -2.48 0.08 5.40
C MET A 40 -3.13 1.36 4.89
N GLN A 41 -4.46 1.43 4.91
CA GLN A 41 -5.19 2.65 4.57
C GLN A 41 -5.34 3.53 5.82
N VAL A 42 -5.08 4.83 5.68
CA VAL A 42 -5.26 5.78 6.77
C VAL A 42 -6.75 6.18 6.84
N PRO A 43 -7.43 6.01 7.99
CA PRO A 43 -8.88 6.16 8.08
C PRO A 43 -9.39 7.61 8.08
N ASN A 44 -8.54 8.59 8.38
CA ASN A 44 -8.96 10.00 8.50
C ASN A 44 -8.07 10.90 7.64
N ALA A 45 -8.52 11.18 6.42
CA ALA A 45 -7.79 12.01 5.45
C ALA A 45 -7.66 13.47 5.92
N ASP A 46 -8.68 13.99 6.59
CA ASP A 46 -8.76 15.39 7.04
C ASP A 46 -7.72 15.74 8.12
N MET A 47 -7.08 14.74 8.72
CA MET A 47 -6.01 14.92 9.72
C MET A 47 -4.60 14.98 9.10
N GLN A 48 -4.44 14.73 7.80
CA GLN A 48 -3.12 14.63 7.17
C GLN A 48 -2.41 15.98 6.96
N HIS A 49 -3.18 17.07 6.94
CA HIS A 49 -2.68 18.44 6.74
C HIS A 49 -2.77 19.31 7.99
N LYS A 50 -3.07 18.71 9.14
CA LYS A 50 -3.02 19.37 10.45
C LYS A 50 -1.65 19.18 11.08
#